data_AF-A0A417Y303-F1
#
_entry.id   AF-A0A417Y303-F1
#
_cell.length_a   1.000
_cell.length_b   1.000
_cell.length_c   1.000
_cell.angle_alpha   90.00
_cell.angle_beta   90.00
_cell.angle_gamma   90.00
#
_symmetry.space_group_name_H-M   'P 1'
#
loop_
_entity.id
_entity.type
_entity.pdbx_description
1 polymer ?
#
loop_
_entity_poly.entity_id
_entity_poly.type
_entity_poly.pdbx_seq_one_letter_code
_entity_poly.pdbx_strand_id
1 'polypeptide(L)'
;MTRDPADVDVGHAIRRMLDTERHRALDLGDPVLTLRNAERLRRHLMACLDELEVDGPRAVRALRRRGWSFARIAGETGLSDRRVADFARGTYSCGIDSASPVIH
;
A
#
# COMPACT_ATOMS: atom_id res chain seq x y z
N MET A 1 6.96 -23.58 -10.46
CA MET A 1 6.18 -22.51 -9.81
C MET A 1 5.88 -21.46 -10.86
N THR A 2 4.71 -21.53 -11.47
CA THR A 2 4.23 -20.64 -12.52
C THR A 2 3.60 -19.42 -11.86
N ARG A 3 4.23 -18.25 -12.02
CA ARG A 3 3.69 -16.94 -11.64
C ARG A 3 2.34 -16.77 -12.35
N ASP A 4 1.27 -16.48 -11.62
CA ASP A 4 -0.06 -16.25 -12.19
C ASP A 4 -0.02 -14.96 -13.04
N PRO A 5 -0.36 -15.00 -14.35
CA PRO A 5 -0.33 -13.82 -15.21
C PRO A 5 -1.28 -12.70 -14.76
N ALA A 6 -2.27 -12.97 -13.91
CA ALA A 6 -3.22 -11.98 -13.41
C ALA A 6 -2.61 -11.01 -12.37
N ASP A 7 -1.64 -11.46 -11.56
CA ASP A 7 -1.01 -10.61 -10.52
C ASP A 7 -0.06 -9.56 -11.11
N VAL A 8 0.53 -9.86 -12.28
CA VAL A 8 1.37 -8.92 -13.03
C VAL A 8 0.49 -7.80 -13.63
N ASP A 9 -0.78 -8.07 -13.90
CA ASP A 9 -1.70 -7.14 -14.56
C ASP A 9 -2.21 -6.05 -13.60
N VAL A 10 -2.53 -6.39 -12.34
CA VAL A 10 -3.01 -5.42 -11.34
C VAL A 10 -1.91 -4.43 -10.96
N GLY A 11 -0.69 -4.92 -10.70
CA GLY A 11 0.45 -4.05 -10.38
C GLY A 11 0.79 -3.09 -11.53
N HIS A 12 0.61 -3.54 -12.78
CA HIS A 12 0.85 -2.70 -13.95
C HIS A 12 -0.29 -1.72 -14.22
N ALA A 13 -1.54 -2.09 -13.91
CA ALA A 13 -2.70 -1.20 -13.96
C ALA A 13 -2.59 -0.06 -12.93
N ILE A 14 -2.22 -0.39 -11.68
CA ILE A 14 -1.98 0.62 -10.63
C ILE A 14 -0.86 1.57 -11.05
N ARG A 15 0.26 1.05 -11.58
CA ARG A 15 1.37 1.89 -12.03
C ARG A 15 0.99 2.82 -13.19
N ARG A 16 0.25 2.32 -14.18
CA ARG A 16 -0.25 3.15 -15.29
C ARG A 16 -1.23 4.22 -14.83
N MET A 17 -2.08 3.91 -13.87
CA MET A 17 -3.01 4.88 -13.28
C MET A 17 -2.25 5.99 -12.55
N LEU A 18 -1.24 5.63 -11.76
CA LEU A 18 -0.39 6.60 -11.05
C LEU A 18 0.41 7.50 -12.00
N ASP A 19 0.95 6.96 -13.09
CA ASP A 19 1.67 7.75 -14.09
C ASP A 19 0.76 8.72 -14.85
N THR A 20 -0.50 8.33 -15.07
CA THR A 20 -1.52 9.17 -15.72
C THR A 20 -1.93 10.33 -14.82
N GLU A 21 -2.20 10.06 -13.53
CA GLU A 21 -2.54 11.11 -12.56
C GLU A 21 -1.36 12.04 -12.30
N ARG A 22 -0.12 11.51 -12.27
CA ARG A 22 1.10 12.32 -12.20
C ARG A 22 1.22 13.28 -13.39
N HIS A 23 0.94 12.82 -14.61
CA HIS A 23 0.93 13.69 -15.79
C HIS A 23 -0.13 14.79 -15.71
N ARG A 24 -1.34 14.46 -15.25
CA ARG A 24 -2.42 15.45 -15.05
C ARG A 24 -2.09 16.49 -13.98
N ALA A 25 -1.40 16.10 -12.93
CA ALA A 25 -0.98 17.03 -11.87
C ALA A 25 0.13 17.98 -12.31
N LEU A 26 0.97 17.56 -13.28
CA LEU A 26 2.07 18.37 -13.83
C LEU A 26 1.62 19.36 -14.91
N ASP A 27 0.41 19.21 -15.45
CA ASP A 27 -0.20 20.15 -16.40
C ASP A 27 -0.77 21.36 -15.62
N LEU A 28 0.14 22.28 -15.25
CA LEU A 28 -0.09 23.44 -14.38
C LEU A 28 -0.85 24.58 -15.09
N GLY A 29 -2.03 24.30 -15.64
CA GLY A 29 -2.95 25.31 -16.16
C GLY A 29 -3.78 26.01 -15.07
N ASP A 30 -4.07 25.29 -13.97
CA ASP A 30 -4.82 25.81 -12.82
C ASP A 30 -4.31 25.18 -11.50
N PRO A 31 -3.58 25.94 -10.66
CA PRO A 31 -3.03 25.43 -9.40
C PRO A 31 -4.11 25.00 -8.39
N VAL A 32 -5.32 25.56 -8.46
CA VAL A 32 -6.43 25.17 -7.59
C VAL A 32 -6.97 23.81 -8.01
N LEU A 33 -7.05 23.55 -9.32
CA LEU A 33 -7.47 22.25 -9.85
C LEU A 33 -6.44 21.17 -9.53
N THR A 34 -5.14 21.45 -9.69
CA THR A 34 -4.05 20.54 -9.31
C THR A 34 -4.09 20.21 -7.82
N LEU A 35 -4.26 21.20 -6.94
CA LEU A 35 -4.35 20.97 -5.49
C LEU A 35 -5.59 20.13 -5.11
N ARG A 36 -6.74 20.39 -5.73
CA ARG A 36 -7.96 19.59 -5.51
C ARG A 36 -7.81 18.14 -5.96
N ASN A 37 -7.12 17.92 -7.08
CA ASN A 37 -6.85 16.57 -7.58
C ASN A 37 -5.85 15.83 -6.69
N ALA A 38 -4.78 16.49 -6.25
CA ALA A 38 -3.83 15.93 -5.31
C ALA A 38 -4.50 15.54 -3.98
N GLU A 39 -5.39 16.39 -3.44
CA GLU A 39 -6.11 16.09 -2.21
C GLU A 39 -7.14 14.97 -2.38
N ARG A 40 -7.76 14.85 -3.56
CA ARG A 40 -8.64 13.72 -3.88
C ARG A 40 -7.86 12.41 -3.97
N LEU A 41 -6.71 12.43 -4.65
CA LEU A 41 -5.81 11.28 -4.76
C LEU A 41 -5.30 10.85 -3.38
N ARG A 42 -4.90 11.81 -2.54
CA ARG A 42 -4.47 11.55 -1.16
C ARG A 42 -5.55 10.84 -0.36
N ARG A 43 -6.80 11.32 -0.41
CA ARG A 43 -7.92 10.67 0.29
C ARG A 43 -8.23 9.28 -0.24
N HIS A 44 -8.15 9.09 -1.55
CA HIS A 44 -8.36 7.77 -2.15
C HIS A 44 -7.27 6.78 -1.74
N LEU A 45 -6.00 7.21 -1.75
CA LEU A 45 -4.88 6.40 -1.28
C LEU A 45 -5.03 6.05 0.20
N MET A 46 -5.46 7.00 1.04
CA MET A 46 -5.75 6.72 2.45
C MET A 46 -6.84 5.65 2.61
N ALA A 47 -7.94 5.74 1.87
CA ALA A 47 -9.01 4.73 1.94
C ALA A 47 -8.51 3.33 1.49
N CYS A 48 -7.75 3.26 0.40
CA CYS A 48 -7.16 1.99 -0.04
C CYS A 48 -6.15 1.42 0.97
N LEU A 49 -5.40 2.29 1.67
CA LEU A 49 -4.50 1.87 2.74
C LEU A 49 -5.30 1.32 3.93
N ASP A 50 -6.39 1.98 4.33
CA ASP A 50 -7.27 1.51 5.41
C ASP A 50 -7.87 0.13 5.09
N GLU A 51 -8.31 -0.08 3.85
CA GLU A 51 -8.79 -1.40 3.39
C GLU A 51 -7.70 -2.48 3.45
N LEU A 52 -6.50 -2.15 2.97
CA LEU A 52 -5.35 -3.05 3.01
C LEU A 52 -4.90 -3.36 4.45
N GLU A 53 -5.06 -2.40 5.36
CA GLU A 53 -4.79 -2.57 6.80
C GLU A 53 -5.76 -3.53 7.47
N VAL A 54 -7.01 -3.65 6.98
CA VAL A 54 -7.96 -4.63 7.49
C VAL A 54 -7.67 -6.03 6.96
N ASP A 55 -7.32 -6.14 5.67
CA ASP A 55 -7.17 -7.42 5.01
C ASP A 55 -5.78 -8.06 5.21
N GLY A 56 -4.73 -7.25 5.37
CA GLY A 56 -3.36 -7.73 5.63
C GLY A 56 -3.25 -8.65 6.87
N PRO A 57 -3.70 -8.23 8.06
CA PRO A 57 -3.72 -9.07 9.25
C PRO A 57 -4.53 -10.35 9.07
N ARG A 58 -5.68 -10.28 8.37
CA ARG A 58 -6.52 -11.45 8.09
C ARG A 58 -5.79 -12.46 7.22
N ALA A 59 -5.15 -12.00 6.15
CA ALA A 59 -4.36 -12.83 5.25
C ALA A 59 -3.17 -13.49 5.96
N VAL A 60 -2.40 -12.72 6.74
CA VAL A 60 -1.26 -13.26 7.50
C VAL A 60 -1.70 -14.32 8.49
N ARG A 61 -2.78 -14.09 9.26
CA ARG A 61 -3.30 -15.10 10.20
C ARG A 61 -3.81 -16.36 9.50
N ALA A 62 -4.42 -16.23 8.32
CA ALA A 62 -4.84 -17.37 7.51
C ALA A 62 -3.63 -18.21 7.04
N LEU A 63 -2.57 -17.58 6.55
CA LEU A 63 -1.33 -18.25 6.15
C LEU A 63 -0.63 -18.92 7.34
N ARG A 64 -0.63 -18.27 8.51
CA ARG A 64 -0.10 -18.86 9.76
C ARG A 64 -0.87 -20.11 10.18
N ARG A 65 -2.20 -20.10 10.09
CA ARG A 65 -3.02 -21.29 10.34
C ARG A 65 -2.76 -22.43 9.35
N ARG A 66 -2.28 -22.12 8.14
CA ARG A 66 -1.83 -23.10 7.14
C ARG A 66 -0.38 -23.56 7.34
N GLY A 67 0.27 -23.19 8.45
CA GLY A 67 1.61 -23.64 8.80
C GLY A 67 2.75 -22.85 8.15
N TRP A 68 2.46 -21.70 7.52
CA TRP A 68 3.51 -20.89 6.91
C TRP A 68 4.37 -20.20 7.98
N SER A 69 5.68 -20.19 7.78
CA SER A 69 6.61 -19.42 8.63
C SER A 69 6.54 -17.93 8.31
N PHE A 70 6.92 -17.07 9.27
CA PHE A 70 6.96 -15.62 9.04
C PHE A 70 7.89 -15.26 7.88
N ALA A 71 9.09 -15.85 7.84
CA ALA A 71 10.06 -15.64 6.75
C ALA A 71 9.50 -16.01 5.37
N ARG A 72 8.69 -17.09 5.29
CA ARG A 72 8.04 -17.46 4.02
C ARG A 72 6.99 -16.43 3.62
N ILE A 73 6.18 -15.96 4.56
CA ILE A 73 5.17 -14.93 4.29
C ILE A 73 5.85 -13.62 3.86
N ALA A 74 6.91 -13.20 4.56
CA ALA A 74 7.72 -12.03 4.21
C ALA A 74 8.33 -12.13 2.82
N GLY A 75 8.94 -13.28 2.50
CA GLY A 75 9.55 -13.52 1.18
C GLY A 75 8.56 -13.48 0.01
N GLU A 76 7.33 -13.95 0.23
CA GLU A 76 6.29 -13.98 -0.81
C GLU A 76 5.52 -12.66 -0.94
N THR A 77 5.35 -11.92 0.17
CA THR A 77 4.57 -10.68 0.20
C THR A 77 5.41 -9.41 0.05
N GLY A 78 6.73 -9.51 0.19
CA GLY A 78 7.64 -8.35 0.26
C GLY A 78 7.51 -7.53 1.54
N LEU A 79 6.72 -7.98 2.51
CA LEU A 79 6.62 -7.37 3.83
C LEU A 79 7.87 -7.70 4.65
N SER A 80 8.25 -6.81 5.56
CA SER A 80 9.29 -7.12 6.54
C SER A 80 8.80 -8.16 7.56
N ASP A 81 9.71 -8.99 8.09
CA ASP A 81 9.40 -9.98 9.12
C ASP A 81 8.71 -9.36 10.34
N ARG A 82 9.12 -8.14 10.72
CA ARG A 82 8.50 -7.37 11.79
C ARG A 82 7.03 -7.07 11.50
N ARG A 83 6.72 -6.59 10.29
CA ARG A 83 5.35 -6.26 9.89
C ARG A 83 4.46 -7.49 9.80
N VAL A 84 5.00 -8.61 9.30
CA VAL A 84 4.31 -9.91 9.32
C VAL A 84 4.01 -10.36 10.75
N ALA A 85 4.96 -10.19 11.68
CA ALA A 85 4.76 -10.54 13.08
C ALA A 85 3.69 -9.66 13.75
N ASP A 86 3.68 -8.36 13.46
CA ASP A 86 2.69 -7.42 14.00
C ASP A 86 1.27 -7.72 13.47
N PHE A 87 1.15 -8.05 12.18
CA PHE A 87 -0.08 -8.55 11.58
C PHE A 87 -0.57 -9.86 12.21
N ALA A 88 0.33 -10.80 12.49
CA ALA A 88 -0.02 -12.06 13.13
C ALA A 88 -0.52 -11.86 14.57
N ARG A 89 0.11 -10.96 15.34
CA ARG A 89 -0.26 -10.65 16.73
C ARG A 89 -1.47 -9.72 16.85
N GLY A 90 -1.83 -9.00 15.78
CA GLY A 90 -2.85 -7.96 15.85
C GLY A 90 -2.40 -6.72 16.62
N THR A 91 -1.09 -6.51 16.75
CA THR A 91 -0.48 -5.35 17.41
C THR A 91 -0.01 -4.30 16.40
N TYR A 92 -0.59 -4.30 15.20
CA TYR A 92 -0.28 -3.27 14.21
C TYR A 92 -0.92 -1.97 14.67
N SER A 93 -0.11 -1.04 15.16
CA SER A 93 -0.51 0.37 15.21
C SER A 93 -0.07 0.99 13.89
N CYS A 94 -0.99 1.64 13.17
CA CYS A 94 -0.63 2.53 12.08
C CYS A 94 0.21 3.66 12.69
N GLY A 95 1.52 3.43 12.75
CA GLY A 95 2.50 4.49 12.89
C GLY A 95 2.44 5.25 11.58
N ILE A 96 1.53 6.22 11.50
CA ILE A 96 1.83 7.42 10.75
C ILE A 96 3.03 7.99 11.51
N ASP A 97 4.23 7.54 11.15
CA ASP A 97 5.44 8.25 11.51
C ASP A 97 5.22 9.65 10.95
N SER A 98 4.90 10.56 11.86
CA SER A 98 4.94 11.98 11.68
C SER A 98 6.28 12.30 11.03
N ALA A 99 6.33 12.32 9.70
CA ALA A 99 7.42 12.91 8.98
C ALA A 99 7.42 14.38 9.42
N SER A 100 8.31 14.69 10.38
CA SER A 100 8.57 16.05 10.82
C SER A 100 8.74 16.93 9.58
N PRO A 101 8.01 18.05 9.48
CA PRO A 101 8.41 19.08 8.54
C PRO A 101 9.76 19.62 9.04
N VAL A 102 10.85 19.24 8.37
CA VAL A 102 12.10 19.98 8.46
C VAL A 102 11.82 21.34 7.83
N ILE A 103 11.53 22.32 8.69
CA ILE A 103 11.52 23.73 8.32
C ILE A 103 12.98 24.12 8.15
N HIS A 104 13.38 24.44 6.92
CA HIS A 104 14.57 25.25 6.63
C HIS A 104 14.12 26.65 6.25
#